data_AF-A0A838F3F9-F1
#
_entry.id   AF-A0A838F3F9-F1
#
_cell.length_a   1.000
_cell.length_b   1.000
_cell.length_c   1.000
_cell.angle_alpha   90.00
_cell.angle_beta   90.00
_cell.angle_gamma   90.00
#
_symmetry.space_group_name_H-M   'P 1'
#
loop_
_entity.id
_entity.type
_entity.pdbx_description
1 polymer ?
#
loop_
_entity_poly.entity_id
_entity_poly.type
_entity_poly.pdbx_seq_one_letter_code
_entity_poly.pdbx_strand_id
1 'polypeptide(L)'
;MNFKNYYHETPSSQTRRILAEYDNADHKTAVWNAFVDSGLDGVNDDDFSILPRLIPESYMPVIEKTCKEITTFLMRLLSLPEAEIRAIIPRGPVRDYLMDELEVLRFHPKRMVGSFRFDLAIVGKPDAKHPPQLLEVNEIGFDGLARSSFFQKTLLELIPELKPRVRSLDTAAAEVRNMSRMGSDIARIQYDCYNWDEEYLKMTADRMGKRLHLVSPSQFKTKINAKDFPLLNKKPFSFPNNRVQIGKNLKPDAMNMSFAFTLSDLKRDKALYKKLLQSKTPQYGPLITGLVASKAMLILFSDKALRKKLLGSSEALEKSILPAFSLEGKTEHVRSHYHD
;
A
#
# COMPACT_ATOMS: atom_id res chain seq x y z
N MET A 1 11.01 19.64 15.12
CA MET A 1 12.24 18.87 14.86
C MET A 1 13.20 19.76 14.08
N ASN A 2 14.39 20.03 14.61
CA ASN A 2 15.45 20.75 13.91
C ASN A 2 16.35 19.70 13.24
N PHE A 3 16.12 19.38 11.97
CA PHE A 3 16.94 18.42 11.23
C PHE A 3 18.28 19.06 10.86
N LYS A 4 19.29 18.97 11.74
CA LYS A 4 20.60 19.63 11.56
C LYS A 4 21.55 18.95 10.57
N ASN A 5 21.20 17.79 10.00
CA ASN A 5 22.03 17.03 9.05
C ASN A 5 21.17 16.31 8.01
N TYR A 6 20.51 17.06 7.11
CA TYR A 6 19.84 16.45 5.97
C TYR A 6 20.82 16.32 4.79
N TYR A 7 20.92 15.13 4.23
CA TYR A 7 21.69 14.88 3.01
C TYR A 7 20.69 14.76 1.87
N HIS A 8 20.85 15.60 0.84
CA HIS A 8 20.16 15.36 -0.42
C HIS A 8 20.90 14.27 -1.20
N GLU A 9 20.15 13.28 -1.69
CA GLU A 9 20.66 12.34 -2.68
C GLU A 9 21.20 13.14 -3.86
N THR A 10 22.50 13.04 -4.10
CA THR A 10 23.16 13.85 -5.11
C THR A 10 23.28 13.00 -6.37
N PRO A 11 22.56 13.34 -7.46
CA PRO A 11 22.71 12.62 -8.71
C PRO A 11 24.14 12.72 -9.23
N SER A 12 24.50 11.85 -10.18
CA SER A 12 25.77 12.00 -10.89
C SER A 12 25.93 13.43 -11.44
N SER A 13 27.16 13.92 -11.58
CA SER A 13 27.43 15.27 -12.10
C SER A 13 26.75 15.50 -13.46
N GLN A 14 26.69 14.45 -14.29
CA GLN A 14 26.01 14.49 -15.57
C GLN A 14 24.49 14.58 -15.42
N THR A 15 23.89 13.79 -14.53
CA THR A 15 22.45 13.85 -14.24
C THR A 15 22.05 15.20 -13.64
N ARG A 16 22.88 15.80 -12.80
CA ARG A 16 22.66 17.15 -12.27
C ARG A 16 22.66 18.22 -13.36
N ARG A 17 23.57 18.12 -14.34
CA ARG A 17 23.58 19.05 -15.49
C ARG A 17 22.29 18.95 -16.30
N ILE A 18 21.86 17.72 -16.60
CA ILE A 18 20.57 17.49 -17.27
C ILE A 18 19.45 18.14 -16.46
N LEU A 19 19.29 17.79 -15.17
CA LEU A 19 18.21 18.34 -14.35
C LEU A 19 18.23 19.88 -14.25
N ALA A 20 19.41 20.50 -14.23
CA ALA A 20 19.55 21.96 -14.18
C ALA A 20 19.05 22.65 -15.45
N GLU A 21 19.11 21.99 -16.61
CA GLU A 21 18.56 22.53 -17.87
C GLU A 21 17.02 22.60 -17.83
N TYR A 22 16.38 21.76 -17.02
CA TYR A 22 14.93 21.67 -16.86
C TYR A 22 14.38 22.38 -15.61
N ASP A 23 15.24 22.97 -14.78
CA ASP A 23 14.82 23.76 -13.61
C ASP A 23 14.44 25.19 -14.03
N ASN A 24 13.39 25.31 -14.85
CA ASN A 24 12.93 26.58 -15.42
C ASN A 24 11.40 26.67 -15.54
N ALA A 25 10.90 27.87 -15.81
CA ALA A 25 9.46 28.16 -15.87
C ALA A 25 8.74 27.43 -17.01
N ASP A 26 9.41 27.23 -18.15
CA ASP A 26 8.82 26.57 -19.32
C ASP A 26 8.60 25.08 -19.01
N HIS A 27 9.58 24.41 -18.40
CA HIS A 27 9.44 23.02 -17.97
C HIS A 27 8.36 22.87 -16.90
N LYS A 28 8.31 23.77 -15.91
CA LYS A 28 7.21 23.80 -14.93
C LYS A 28 5.85 23.87 -15.61
N THR A 29 5.71 24.71 -16.64
CA THR A 29 4.48 24.85 -17.44
C THR A 29 4.19 23.57 -18.23
N ALA A 30 5.19 22.94 -18.84
CA ALA A 30 5.02 21.70 -19.58
C ALA A 30 4.57 20.53 -18.67
N VAL A 31 5.17 20.42 -17.49
CA VAL A 31 4.78 19.48 -16.44
C VAL A 31 3.34 19.74 -16.03
N TRP A 32 2.98 20.98 -15.72
CA TRP A 32 1.61 21.36 -15.37
C TRP A 32 0.60 20.97 -16.44
N ASN A 33 0.84 21.34 -17.70
CA ASN A 33 -0.04 21.01 -18.80
C ASN A 33 -0.19 19.49 -18.96
N ALA A 34 0.92 18.73 -18.86
CA ALA A 34 0.86 17.28 -18.94
C ALA A 34 0.02 16.63 -17.82
N PHE A 35 -0.10 17.29 -16.66
CA PHE A 35 -0.95 16.85 -15.55
C PHE A 35 -2.40 17.30 -15.68
N VAL A 36 -2.65 18.58 -15.98
CA VAL A 36 -4.00 19.12 -16.14
C VAL A 36 -4.70 18.53 -17.36
N ASP A 37 -3.96 18.35 -18.46
CA ASP A 37 -4.50 17.81 -19.71
C ASP A 37 -4.60 16.28 -19.68
N SER A 38 -4.22 15.62 -18.58
CA SER A 38 -4.27 14.15 -18.48
C SER A 38 -5.69 13.60 -18.34
N GLY A 39 -6.68 14.47 -18.10
CA GLY A 39 -8.06 14.09 -17.85
C GLY A 39 -8.28 13.34 -16.53
N LEU A 40 -7.33 13.46 -15.59
CA LEU A 40 -7.44 12.89 -14.24
C LEU A 40 -7.90 14.01 -13.30
N ASP A 41 -9.14 13.92 -12.81
CA ASP A 41 -9.71 14.97 -11.98
C ASP A 41 -8.97 15.10 -10.63
N GLY A 42 -8.66 16.34 -10.25
CA GLY A 42 -8.13 16.69 -8.93
C GLY A 42 -6.61 16.59 -8.77
N VAL A 43 -5.83 16.66 -9.86
CA VAL A 43 -4.37 16.88 -9.78
C VAL A 43 -4.07 18.35 -9.55
N ASN A 44 -3.47 18.68 -8.40
CA ASN A 44 -3.12 20.05 -8.02
C ASN A 44 -1.59 20.25 -7.96
N ASP A 45 -1.15 21.50 -7.82
CA ASP A 45 0.27 21.92 -7.81
C ASP A 45 1.07 21.35 -6.62
N ASP A 46 0.41 21.06 -5.51
CA ASP A 46 1.02 20.46 -4.32
C ASP A 46 1.29 18.94 -4.46
N ASP A 47 0.78 18.29 -5.51
CA ASP A 47 0.78 16.81 -5.60
C ASP A 47 2.08 16.22 -6.18
N PHE A 48 2.96 17.02 -6.79
CA PHE A 48 4.13 16.50 -7.48
C PHE A 48 5.36 17.42 -7.48
N SER A 49 6.54 16.80 -7.60
CA SER A 49 7.78 17.52 -7.89
C SER A 49 7.94 17.70 -9.40
N ILE A 50 8.30 18.92 -9.83
CA ILE A 50 8.56 19.26 -11.24
C ILE A 50 9.80 18.53 -11.80
N LEU A 51 10.73 18.19 -10.89
CA LEU A 51 11.91 17.38 -11.17
C LEU A 51 11.85 16.08 -10.38
N PRO A 52 12.27 14.94 -10.97
CA PRO A 52 12.29 13.67 -10.26
C PRO A 52 13.35 13.68 -9.16
N ARG A 53 13.01 13.12 -7.99
CA ARG A 53 14.01 12.73 -6.99
C ARG A 53 14.56 11.36 -7.36
N LEU A 54 15.89 11.24 -7.42
CA LEU A 54 16.57 10.06 -7.95
C LEU A 54 17.31 9.32 -6.85
N ILE A 55 16.87 8.09 -6.58
CA ILE A 55 17.53 7.17 -5.65
C ILE A 55 18.61 6.37 -6.40
N PRO A 56 19.84 6.25 -5.84
CA PRO A 56 20.87 5.39 -6.42
C PRO A 56 20.41 3.93 -6.57
N GLU A 57 20.62 3.35 -7.75
CA GLU A 57 20.23 1.97 -8.04
C GLU A 57 20.92 0.94 -7.11
N SER A 58 22.09 1.29 -6.54
CA SER A 58 22.80 0.48 -5.57
C SER A 58 21.98 0.12 -4.32
N TYR A 59 20.91 0.86 -4.02
CA TYR A 59 19.99 0.52 -2.94
C TYR A 59 18.96 -0.56 -3.30
N MET A 60 18.68 -0.79 -4.58
CA MET A 60 17.62 -1.72 -5.01
C MET A 60 17.78 -3.13 -4.44
N PRO A 61 18.98 -3.76 -4.42
CA PRO A 61 19.13 -5.09 -3.83
C PRO A 61 18.76 -5.14 -2.34
N VAL A 62 19.09 -4.08 -1.59
CA VAL A 62 18.76 -3.99 -0.15
C VAL A 62 17.27 -3.76 0.05
N ILE A 63 16.65 -2.90 -0.77
CA ILE A 63 15.20 -2.65 -0.74
C ILE A 63 14.44 -3.94 -1.06
N GLU A 64 14.78 -4.63 -2.15
CA GLU A 64 14.12 -5.88 -2.58
C GLU A 64 14.25 -6.97 -1.52
N LYS A 65 15.46 -7.16 -0.97
CA LYS A 65 15.70 -8.12 0.12
C LYS A 65 14.86 -7.79 1.35
N THR A 66 14.87 -6.53 1.78
CA THR A 66 14.13 -6.07 2.96
C THR A 66 12.63 -6.29 2.79
N CYS A 67 12.05 -5.84 1.67
CA CYS A 67 10.62 -6.02 1.38
C CYS A 67 10.23 -7.50 1.31
N LYS A 68 11.09 -8.36 0.74
CA LYS A 68 10.87 -9.81 0.69
C LYS A 68 10.92 -10.45 2.08
N GLU A 69 11.89 -10.09 2.91
CA GLU A 69 12.02 -10.61 4.28
C GLU A 69 10.84 -10.17 5.14
N ILE A 70 10.44 -8.89 5.09
CA ILE A 70 9.24 -8.40 5.79
C ILE A 70 7.99 -9.14 5.32
N THR A 71 7.77 -9.24 4.00
CA THR A 71 6.62 -9.97 3.46
C THR A 71 6.63 -11.42 3.94
N THR A 72 7.78 -12.09 3.93
CA THR A 72 7.92 -13.48 4.40
C THR A 72 7.58 -13.59 5.88
N PHE A 73 8.06 -12.66 6.71
CA PHE A 73 7.76 -12.61 8.13
C PHE A 73 6.25 -12.48 8.36
N LEU A 74 5.61 -11.51 7.71
CA LEU A 74 4.18 -11.23 7.88
C LEU A 74 3.32 -12.40 7.43
N MET A 75 3.61 -12.98 6.27
CA MET A 75 2.85 -14.12 5.74
C MET A 75 3.01 -15.37 6.60
N ARG A 76 4.20 -15.62 7.15
CA ARG A 76 4.44 -16.74 8.07
C ARG A 76 3.77 -16.51 9.42
N LEU A 77 3.79 -15.28 9.95
CA LEU A 77 3.07 -14.90 11.16
C LEU A 77 1.56 -15.18 11.02
N LEU A 78 0.95 -14.74 9.91
CA LEU A 78 -0.47 -14.98 9.63
C LEU A 78 -0.82 -16.44 9.36
N SER A 79 0.18 -17.29 9.10
CA SER A 79 0.00 -18.73 8.88
C SER A 79 0.18 -19.56 10.16
N LEU A 80 0.48 -18.95 11.30
CA LEU A 80 0.57 -19.64 12.59
C LEU A 80 -0.83 -20.06 13.09
N PRO A 81 -0.91 -21.01 14.04
CA PRO A 81 -2.15 -21.31 14.75
C PRO A 81 -2.77 -20.07 15.40
N GLU A 82 -4.10 -19.99 15.45
CA GLU A 82 -4.83 -18.83 15.99
C GLU A 82 -4.36 -18.41 17.39
N ALA A 83 -4.14 -19.37 18.28
CA ALA A 83 -3.65 -19.11 19.64
C ALA A 83 -2.28 -18.40 19.64
N GLU A 84 -1.38 -18.78 18.72
CA GLU A 84 -0.07 -18.15 18.60
C GLU A 84 -0.17 -16.75 18.00
N ILE A 85 -1.02 -16.55 16.98
CA ILE A 85 -1.27 -15.23 16.41
C ILE A 85 -1.76 -14.27 17.50
N ARG A 86 -2.73 -14.70 18.31
CA ARG A 86 -3.29 -13.91 19.41
C ARG A 86 -2.27 -13.58 20.50
N ALA A 87 -1.31 -14.47 20.74
CA ALA A 87 -0.25 -14.25 21.72
C ALA A 87 0.86 -13.31 21.21
N ILE A 88 1.14 -13.32 19.90
CA ILE A 88 2.24 -12.56 19.30
C ILE A 88 1.78 -11.15 18.87
N ILE A 89 0.63 -11.03 18.21
CA ILE A 89 0.17 -9.76 17.67
C ILE A 89 -0.29 -8.87 18.84
N PRO A 90 0.29 -7.66 19.02
CA PRO A 90 -0.11 -6.76 20.09
C PRO A 90 -1.59 -6.41 20.02
N ARG A 91 -2.28 -6.33 21.16
CA ARG A 91 -3.70 -5.94 21.23
C ARG A 91 -3.90 -4.53 20.71
N GLY A 92 -5.12 -4.22 20.28
CA GLY A 92 -5.50 -2.85 19.90
C GLY A 92 -6.91 -2.80 19.32
N PRO A 93 -7.62 -1.65 19.41
CA PRO A 93 -9.06 -1.60 19.15
C PRO A 93 -9.49 -2.16 17.78
N VAL A 94 -8.74 -1.86 16.72
CA VAL A 94 -9.02 -2.38 15.36
C VAL A 94 -8.72 -3.88 15.29
N ARG A 95 -7.54 -4.32 15.77
CA ARG A 95 -7.12 -5.73 15.70
C ARG A 95 -8.02 -6.63 16.55
N ASP A 96 -8.37 -6.18 17.74
CA ASP A 96 -9.29 -6.85 18.63
C ASP A 96 -10.66 -7.01 17.96
N TYR A 97 -11.16 -5.94 17.32
CA TYR A 97 -12.40 -6.02 16.56
C TYR A 97 -12.30 -6.98 15.35
N LEU A 98 -11.20 -6.97 14.60
CA LEU A 98 -10.97 -7.90 13.49
C LEU A 98 -10.97 -9.36 13.99
N MET A 99 -10.25 -9.66 15.07
CA MET A 99 -10.09 -11.00 15.62
C MET A 99 -11.34 -11.51 16.32
N ASP A 100 -11.98 -10.68 17.15
CA ASP A 100 -13.03 -11.10 18.09
C ASP A 100 -14.42 -10.87 17.49
N GLU A 101 -14.62 -9.74 16.81
CA GLU A 101 -15.95 -9.36 16.30
C GLU A 101 -16.17 -9.77 14.85
N LEU A 102 -15.15 -9.68 13.99
CA LEU A 102 -15.22 -10.14 12.59
C LEU A 102 -14.67 -11.56 12.39
N GLU A 103 -14.01 -12.13 13.39
CA GLU A 103 -13.50 -13.51 13.37
C GLU A 103 -12.57 -13.78 12.17
N VAL A 104 -11.70 -12.82 11.80
CA VAL A 104 -10.85 -12.93 10.59
C VAL A 104 -9.90 -14.14 10.63
N LEU A 105 -9.51 -14.60 11.83
CA LEU A 105 -8.67 -15.78 12.02
C LEU A 105 -9.43 -17.09 11.73
N ARG A 106 -10.73 -17.13 12.05
CA ARG A 106 -11.61 -18.26 11.75
C ARG A 106 -11.89 -18.38 10.26
N PHE A 107 -12.06 -17.24 9.57
CA PHE A 107 -12.35 -17.17 8.14
C PHE A 107 -11.09 -16.96 7.29
N HIS A 108 -9.93 -17.45 7.77
CA HIS A 108 -8.65 -17.32 7.09
C HIS A 108 -8.72 -17.93 5.67
N PRO A 109 -8.43 -17.16 4.61
CA PRO A 109 -8.47 -17.68 3.25
C PRO A 109 -7.32 -18.66 3.00
N LYS A 110 -7.58 -19.77 2.28
CA LYS A 110 -6.53 -20.75 1.94
C LYS A 110 -5.38 -20.16 1.12
N ARG A 111 -5.69 -19.15 0.30
CA ARG A 111 -4.73 -18.43 -0.53
C ARG A 111 -4.88 -16.95 -0.23
N MET A 112 -3.78 -16.33 0.17
CA MET A 112 -3.68 -14.89 0.37
C MET A 112 -2.91 -14.28 -0.78
N VAL A 113 -3.51 -13.27 -1.41
CA VAL A 113 -2.87 -12.42 -2.42
C VAL A 113 -3.24 -10.98 -2.06
N GLY A 114 -2.26 -10.09 -2.15
CA GLY A 114 -2.42 -8.67 -1.82
C GLY A 114 -1.10 -7.94 -2.06
N SER A 115 -1.09 -6.66 -1.73
CA SER A 115 0.07 -5.80 -1.85
C SER A 115 0.28 -5.01 -0.57
N PHE A 116 1.55 -4.90 -0.16
CA PHE A 116 1.98 -4.04 0.95
C PHE A 116 2.83 -2.89 0.39
N ARG A 117 2.68 -1.70 0.99
CA ARG A 117 3.59 -0.58 0.79
C ARG A 117 4.56 -0.54 1.96
N PHE A 118 5.84 -0.47 1.64
CA PHE A 118 6.92 -0.37 2.62
C PHE A 118 7.51 1.04 2.50
N ASP A 119 7.27 1.85 3.52
CA ASP A 119 7.83 3.20 3.55
C ASP A 119 9.21 3.12 4.20
N LEU A 120 10.23 3.53 3.44
CA LEU A 120 11.64 3.40 3.78
C LEU A 120 12.31 4.78 3.74
N ALA A 121 13.27 5.01 4.62
CA ALA A 121 14.09 6.22 4.61
C ALA A 121 15.57 5.92 4.75
N ILE A 122 16.40 6.68 4.03
CA ILE A 122 17.85 6.66 4.22
C ILE A 122 18.18 7.59 5.39
N VAL A 123 18.79 7.03 6.43
CA VAL A 123 19.19 7.77 7.63
C VAL A 123 20.69 8.02 7.56
N GLY A 124 21.09 9.27 7.32
CA GLY A 124 22.50 9.67 7.18
C GLY A 124 22.90 9.95 5.74
N LYS A 125 24.19 9.81 5.43
CA LYS A 125 24.71 10.08 4.08
C LYS A 125 24.20 9.00 3.12
N PRO A 126 23.72 9.34 1.91
CA PRO A 126 23.21 8.36 0.96
C PRO A 126 24.37 7.58 0.30
N ASP A 127 24.95 6.65 1.06
CA ASP A 127 25.94 5.68 0.59
C ASP A 127 25.62 4.26 1.09
N ALA A 128 26.37 3.27 0.59
CA ALA A 128 26.15 1.86 0.92
C ALA A 128 26.30 1.51 2.42
N LYS A 129 26.83 2.42 3.25
CA LYS A 129 26.94 2.21 4.70
C LYS A 129 25.67 2.61 5.45
N HIS A 130 24.75 3.33 4.80
CA HIS A 130 23.49 3.80 5.37
C HIS A 130 22.31 3.20 4.58
N PRO A 131 22.03 1.90 4.74
CA PRO A 131 20.93 1.28 4.01
C PRO A 131 19.57 1.89 4.40
N PRO A 132 18.57 1.87 3.50
CA PRO A 132 17.22 2.31 3.81
C PRO A 132 16.65 1.57 5.02
N GLN A 133 16.06 2.31 5.94
CA GLN A 133 15.42 1.84 7.16
C GLN A 133 13.91 1.86 7.00
N LEU A 134 13.24 0.81 7.46
CA LEU A 134 11.79 0.70 7.47
C LEU A 134 11.18 1.70 8.46
N LEU A 135 10.24 2.51 7.96
CA LEU A 135 9.44 3.43 8.76
C LEU A 135 8.07 2.82 9.08
N GLU A 136 7.40 2.24 8.09
CA GLU A 136 6.11 1.60 8.28
C GLU A 136 5.78 0.59 7.18
N VAL A 137 4.85 -0.31 7.53
CA VAL A 137 4.22 -1.23 6.60
C VAL A 137 2.75 -0.86 6.51
N ASN A 138 2.27 -0.64 5.29
CA ASN A 138 0.88 -0.33 5.01
C ASN A 138 0.29 -1.40 4.09
N GLU A 139 -1.00 -1.69 4.27
CA GLU A 139 -1.76 -2.38 3.24
C GLU A 139 -2.05 -1.39 2.10
N ILE A 140 -1.83 -1.81 0.85
CA ILE A 140 -2.22 -1.01 -0.30
C ILE A 140 -3.72 -1.18 -0.50
N GLY A 141 -4.49 -0.33 0.18
CA GLY A 141 -5.95 -0.28 0.06
C GLY A 141 -6.40 0.81 -0.90
N PHE A 142 -5.94 2.04 -0.69
CA PHE A 142 -6.42 3.24 -1.36
C PHE A 142 -5.25 4.23 -1.47
N ASP A 143 -5.02 4.77 -2.66
CA ASP A 143 -4.04 5.83 -2.94
C ASP A 143 -2.55 5.39 -3.11
N GLY A 144 -1.83 6.14 -3.95
CA GLY A 144 -0.36 6.14 -4.07
C GLY A 144 0.24 5.18 -5.08
N LEU A 145 -0.51 4.18 -5.55
CA LEU A 145 0.04 3.10 -6.36
C LEU A 145 0.04 3.46 -7.85
N ALA A 146 -1.09 3.88 -8.39
CA ALA A 146 -1.25 4.09 -9.82
C ALA A 146 -0.70 5.45 -10.28
N ARG A 147 -0.84 6.48 -9.44
CA ARG A 147 -0.30 7.83 -9.65
C ARG A 147 1.21 7.84 -9.77
N SER A 148 1.90 7.01 -8.99
CA SER A 148 3.36 6.90 -9.04
C SER A 148 3.85 6.48 -10.43
N SER A 149 3.16 5.54 -11.10
CA SER A 149 3.44 5.17 -12.49
C SER A 149 3.23 6.34 -13.44
N PHE A 150 2.14 7.09 -13.28
CA PHE A 150 1.82 8.22 -14.13
C PHE A 150 2.87 9.33 -14.00
N PHE A 151 3.13 9.78 -12.76
CA PHE A 151 4.14 10.81 -12.48
C PHE A 151 5.51 10.47 -13.06
N GLN A 152 5.99 9.25 -12.84
CA GLN A 152 7.31 8.85 -13.34
C GLN A 152 7.36 8.83 -14.87
N LYS A 153 6.32 8.32 -15.55
CA LYS A 153 6.26 8.27 -17.01
C LYS A 153 6.23 9.67 -17.61
N THR A 154 5.36 10.54 -17.09
CA THR A 154 5.22 11.92 -17.56
C THR A 154 6.53 12.69 -17.40
N LEU A 155 7.18 12.62 -16.24
CA LEU A 155 8.46 13.29 -16.01
C LEU A 155 9.57 12.76 -16.94
N LEU A 156 9.64 11.45 -17.17
CA LEU A 156 10.62 10.88 -18.09
C LEU A 156 10.33 11.21 -19.55
N GLU A 157 9.07 11.42 -19.93
CA GLU A 157 8.69 11.89 -21.27
C GLU A 157 9.09 13.34 -21.51
N LEU A 158 8.93 14.19 -20.49
CA LEU A 158 9.32 15.60 -20.54
C LEU A 158 10.83 15.83 -20.42
N ILE A 159 11.56 14.89 -19.81
CA ILE A 159 13.03 14.92 -19.67
C ILE A 159 13.62 13.67 -20.33
N PRO A 160 13.58 13.56 -21.68
CA PRO A 160 13.93 12.34 -22.40
C PRO A 160 15.38 11.88 -22.17
N GLU A 161 16.30 12.78 -21.85
CA GLU A 161 17.71 12.55 -21.54
C GLU A 161 17.90 11.71 -20.27
N LEU A 162 16.89 11.67 -19.38
CA LEU A 162 16.89 10.81 -18.20
C LEU A 162 16.47 9.36 -18.49
N LYS A 163 15.72 9.09 -19.57
CA LYS A 163 15.24 7.73 -19.92
C LYS A 163 16.35 6.66 -19.94
N PRO A 164 17.55 6.88 -20.52
CA PRO A 164 18.61 5.86 -20.52
C PRO A 164 19.33 5.73 -19.17
N ARG A 165 19.03 6.57 -18.17
CA ARG A 165 19.78 6.70 -16.91
C ARG A 165 18.95 6.37 -15.68
N VAL A 166 17.64 6.37 -15.80
CA VAL A 166 16.71 6.23 -14.69
C VAL A 166 15.77 5.07 -14.99
N ARG A 167 15.67 4.15 -14.02
CA ARG A 167 14.67 3.09 -14.03
C ARG A 167 13.39 3.60 -13.38
N SER A 168 12.31 3.73 -14.15
CA SER A 168 10.96 3.89 -13.59
C SER A 168 10.31 2.53 -13.33
N LEU A 169 9.56 2.43 -12.25
CA LEU A 169 8.81 1.23 -11.88
C LEU A 169 7.32 1.47 -12.16
N ASP A 170 6.75 0.66 -13.05
CA ASP A 170 5.31 0.70 -13.34
C ASP A 170 4.51 -0.08 -12.27
N THR A 171 4.24 0.60 -11.16
CA THR A 171 3.50 0.09 -10.00
C THR A 171 2.04 -0.22 -10.35
N ALA A 172 1.37 0.59 -11.18
CA ALA A 172 0.03 0.33 -11.70
C ALA A 172 -0.05 -1.02 -12.42
N ALA A 173 0.82 -1.25 -13.40
CA ALA A 173 0.83 -2.51 -14.15
C ALA A 173 1.24 -3.70 -13.29
N ALA A 174 2.15 -3.50 -12.31
CA ALA A 174 2.52 -4.54 -11.35
C ALA A 174 1.34 -4.96 -10.48
N GLU A 175 0.54 -4.02 -10.00
CA GLU A 175 -0.66 -4.28 -9.21
C GLU A 175 -1.72 -5.03 -10.01
N VAL A 176 -2.02 -4.59 -11.24
CA VAL A 176 -2.95 -5.30 -12.13
C VAL A 176 -2.49 -6.74 -12.36
N ARG A 177 -1.18 -6.98 -12.57
CA ARG A 177 -0.61 -8.34 -12.68
C ARG A 177 -0.82 -9.13 -11.39
N ASN A 178 -0.59 -8.53 -10.22
CA ASN A 178 -0.75 -9.20 -8.95
C ASN A 178 -2.23 -9.56 -8.68
N MET A 179 -3.15 -8.62 -8.89
CA MET A 179 -4.60 -8.86 -8.83
C MET A 179 -5.04 -9.97 -9.78
N SER A 180 -4.47 -10.01 -10.99
CA SER A 180 -4.84 -11.00 -12.01
C SER A 180 -4.57 -12.45 -11.60
N ARG A 181 -3.74 -12.67 -10.57
CA ARG A 181 -3.51 -13.99 -9.96
C ARG A 181 -4.76 -14.56 -9.28
N MET A 182 -5.74 -13.69 -8.99
CA MET A 182 -7.02 -14.04 -8.38
C MET A 182 -8.16 -14.15 -9.39
N GLY A 183 -7.95 -13.68 -10.63
CA GLY A 183 -8.94 -13.72 -11.70
C GLY A 183 -8.79 -12.56 -12.68
N SER A 184 -9.57 -12.58 -13.76
CA SER A 184 -9.56 -11.52 -14.78
C SER A 184 -10.57 -10.40 -14.50
N ASP A 185 -11.51 -10.64 -13.60
CA ASP A 185 -12.65 -9.80 -13.30
C ASP A 185 -12.69 -9.48 -11.79
N ILE A 186 -12.29 -8.27 -11.43
CA ILE A 186 -12.09 -7.86 -10.03
C ILE A 186 -13.10 -6.78 -9.65
N ALA A 187 -13.82 -6.99 -8.55
CA ALA A 187 -14.63 -5.95 -7.92
C ALA A 187 -13.80 -5.19 -6.89
N ARG A 188 -13.56 -3.91 -7.15
CA ARG A 188 -12.85 -3.00 -6.24
C ARG A 188 -13.88 -2.18 -5.47
N ILE A 189 -14.06 -2.56 -4.21
CA ILE A 189 -15.13 -2.09 -3.34
C ILE A 189 -14.70 -0.75 -2.73
N GLN A 190 -15.46 0.29 -3.06
CA GLN A 190 -15.32 1.66 -2.59
C GLN A 190 -16.48 2.01 -1.64
N TYR A 191 -16.26 2.95 -0.72
CA TYR A 191 -17.30 3.34 0.24
C TYR A 191 -18.34 4.28 -0.41
N ASP A 192 -17.94 5.51 -0.69
CA ASP A 192 -18.78 6.56 -1.30
C ASP A 192 -18.06 7.42 -2.34
N CYS A 193 -16.74 7.37 -2.40
CA CYS A 193 -15.89 8.05 -3.38
C CYS A 193 -14.78 7.12 -3.91
N TYR A 194 -14.07 7.59 -4.92
CA TYR A 194 -12.74 7.10 -5.30
C TYR A 194 -11.85 8.33 -5.61
N ASN A 195 -10.55 8.13 -5.75
CA ASN A 195 -9.63 9.15 -6.26
C ASN A 195 -9.14 8.76 -7.67
N TRP A 196 -8.44 9.68 -8.34
CA TRP A 196 -7.92 9.44 -9.69
C TRP A 196 -6.86 8.30 -9.76
N ASP A 197 -6.28 7.90 -8.62
CA ASP A 197 -5.41 6.69 -8.54
C ASP A 197 -6.19 5.44 -8.97
N GLU A 198 -7.43 5.32 -8.49
CA GLU A 198 -8.35 4.24 -8.83
C GLU A 198 -8.76 4.27 -10.30
N GLU A 199 -8.98 5.47 -10.86
CA GLU A 199 -9.30 5.64 -12.28
C GLU A 199 -8.13 5.23 -13.17
N TYR A 200 -6.92 5.70 -12.87
CA TYR A 200 -5.72 5.35 -13.63
C TYR A 200 -5.41 3.84 -13.54
N LEU A 201 -5.64 3.23 -12.37
CA LEU A 201 -5.49 1.79 -12.21
C LEU A 201 -6.52 1.04 -13.06
N LYS A 202 -7.78 1.49 -13.09
CA LYS A 202 -8.82 0.92 -13.95
C LYS A 202 -8.43 1.04 -15.43
N MET A 203 -8.00 2.21 -15.89
CA MET A 203 -7.54 2.40 -17.27
C MET A 203 -6.36 1.48 -17.61
N THR A 204 -5.45 1.28 -16.66
CA THR A 204 -4.33 0.35 -16.82
C THR A 204 -4.79 -1.10 -16.90
N ALA A 205 -5.77 -1.50 -16.09
CA ALA A 205 -6.40 -2.82 -16.18
C ALA A 205 -7.06 -3.04 -17.55
N ASP A 206 -7.84 -2.07 -18.04
CA ASP A 206 -8.52 -2.13 -19.33
C ASP A 206 -7.50 -2.29 -20.48
N ARG A 207 -6.40 -1.51 -20.49
CA ARG A 207 -5.30 -1.63 -21.46
C ARG A 207 -4.61 -3.00 -21.43
N MET A 208 -4.62 -3.66 -20.28
CA MET A 208 -4.03 -4.99 -20.07
C MET A 208 -5.05 -6.14 -20.30
N GLY A 209 -6.25 -5.83 -20.80
CA GLY A 209 -7.30 -6.81 -21.06
C GLY A 209 -7.87 -7.45 -19.78
N LYS A 210 -7.86 -6.71 -18.67
CA LYS A 210 -8.46 -7.08 -17.38
C LYS A 210 -9.66 -6.20 -17.08
N ARG A 211 -10.59 -6.69 -16.27
CA ARG A 211 -11.79 -5.94 -15.85
C ARG A 211 -11.68 -5.56 -14.39
N LEU A 212 -11.70 -4.26 -14.11
CA LEU A 212 -11.75 -3.71 -12.75
C LEU A 212 -13.03 -2.88 -12.59
N HIS A 213 -13.86 -3.26 -11.62
CA HIS A 213 -15.15 -2.62 -11.37
C HIS A 213 -15.09 -1.81 -10.08
N LEU A 214 -15.21 -0.48 -10.17
CA LEU A 214 -15.40 0.39 -9.01
C LEU A 214 -16.87 0.30 -8.57
N VAL A 215 -17.09 -0.28 -7.38
CA VAL A 215 -18.44 -0.61 -6.89
C VAL A 215 -18.62 -0.19 -5.43
N SER A 216 -19.80 0.33 -5.11
CA SER A 216 -20.20 0.61 -3.73
C SER A 216 -21.42 -0.24 -3.36
N PRO A 217 -21.33 -1.08 -2.32
CA PRO A 217 -22.46 -1.82 -1.78
C PRO A 217 -23.57 -0.86 -1.34
N SER A 218 -24.80 -1.05 -1.84
CA SER A 218 -25.93 -0.23 -1.41
C SER A 218 -26.23 -0.35 0.09
N GLN A 219 -25.79 -1.45 0.70
CA GLN A 219 -25.85 -1.72 2.13
C GLN A 219 -25.09 -0.70 2.99
N PHE A 220 -24.09 0.00 2.47
CA PHE A 220 -23.38 1.06 3.20
C PHE A 220 -24.27 2.28 3.50
N LYS A 221 -25.43 2.41 2.85
CA LYS A 221 -26.38 3.53 3.02
C LYS A 221 -25.77 4.91 2.81
N THR A 222 -24.65 5.00 2.10
CA THR A 222 -23.96 6.25 1.74
C THR A 222 -24.66 6.97 0.60
N LYS A 223 -24.46 8.28 0.47
CA LYS A 223 -24.83 9.02 -0.74
C LYS A 223 -23.60 9.06 -1.64
N ILE A 224 -23.78 8.85 -2.94
CA ILE A 224 -22.71 8.97 -3.94
C ILE A 224 -23.08 10.12 -4.85
N ASN A 225 -22.17 11.08 -5.00
CA ASN A 225 -22.33 12.11 -6.00
C ASN A 225 -21.93 11.54 -7.37
N ALA A 226 -22.93 11.20 -8.20
CA ALA A 226 -22.68 10.61 -9.51
C ALA A 226 -22.01 11.58 -10.50
N LYS A 227 -22.02 12.90 -10.22
CA LYS A 227 -21.27 13.88 -11.01
C LYS A 227 -19.78 13.82 -10.71
N ASP A 228 -19.43 13.71 -9.44
CA ASP A 228 -18.03 13.70 -8.99
C ASP A 228 -17.39 12.31 -9.12
N PHE A 229 -18.19 11.24 -9.04
CA PHE A 229 -17.71 9.84 -9.09
C PHE A 229 -18.47 9.02 -10.15
N PRO A 230 -18.41 9.39 -11.43
CA PRO A 230 -19.21 8.77 -12.49
C PRO A 230 -18.90 7.29 -12.71
N LEU A 231 -17.70 6.82 -12.36
CA LEU A 231 -17.32 5.40 -12.49
C LEU A 231 -17.84 4.53 -11.33
N LEU A 232 -18.31 5.14 -10.24
CA LEU A 232 -18.66 4.42 -9.01
C LEU A 232 -20.10 3.88 -9.08
N ASN A 233 -20.19 2.55 -9.20
CA ASN A 233 -21.49 1.89 -9.32
C ASN A 233 -22.05 1.48 -7.97
N LYS A 234 -23.08 2.20 -7.48
CA LYS A 234 -23.84 1.76 -6.31
C LYS A 234 -24.79 0.62 -6.66
N LYS A 235 -24.57 -0.57 -6.10
CA LYS A 235 -25.39 -1.77 -6.38
C LYS A 235 -25.60 -2.62 -5.13
N PRO A 236 -26.71 -3.36 -5.02
CA PRO A 236 -26.90 -4.31 -3.93
C PRO A 236 -25.97 -5.50 -4.09
N PHE A 237 -25.36 -5.92 -2.97
CA PHE A 237 -24.57 -7.13 -2.90
C PHE A 237 -25.46 -8.28 -2.41
N SER A 238 -25.38 -9.43 -3.06
CA SER A 238 -26.02 -10.67 -2.62
C SER A 238 -25.02 -11.83 -2.63
N PHE A 239 -25.38 -12.94 -2.00
CA PHE A 239 -24.46 -14.07 -1.78
C PHE A 239 -25.04 -15.42 -2.23
N PRO A 240 -25.57 -15.55 -3.46
CA PRO A 240 -26.08 -16.83 -3.93
C PRO A 240 -24.96 -17.88 -3.95
N ASN A 241 -25.25 -19.09 -3.45
CA ASN A 241 -24.27 -20.18 -3.30
C ASN A 241 -22.99 -19.75 -2.54
N ASN A 242 -23.14 -18.81 -1.61
CA ASN A 242 -22.05 -18.23 -0.83
C ASN A 242 -20.96 -17.56 -1.69
N ARG A 243 -21.32 -16.98 -2.84
CA ARG A 243 -20.42 -16.15 -3.66
C ARG A 243 -21.01 -14.78 -3.86
N VAL A 244 -20.15 -13.77 -3.87
CA VAL A 244 -20.55 -12.38 -4.11
C VAL A 244 -21.17 -12.24 -5.50
N GLN A 245 -22.32 -11.61 -5.53
CA GLN A 245 -22.98 -11.12 -6.73
C GLN A 245 -23.36 -9.64 -6.54
N ILE A 246 -22.99 -8.81 -7.50
CA ILE A 246 -23.19 -7.36 -7.49
C ILE A 246 -24.31 -7.01 -8.49
N GLY A 247 -25.41 -6.45 -7.99
CA GLY A 247 -26.61 -6.26 -8.79
C GLY A 247 -27.16 -7.60 -9.30
N LYS A 248 -27.65 -7.62 -10.55
CA LYS A 248 -28.29 -8.80 -11.14
C LYS A 248 -27.30 -9.76 -11.82
N ASN A 249 -26.18 -9.24 -12.35
CA ASN A 249 -25.39 -9.99 -13.34
C ASN A 249 -23.90 -10.10 -13.01
N LEU A 250 -23.32 -9.17 -12.23
CA LEU A 250 -21.88 -9.16 -12.00
C LEU A 250 -21.50 -10.18 -10.92
N LYS A 251 -20.67 -11.16 -11.29
CA LYS A 251 -20.12 -12.18 -10.40
C LYS A 251 -18.59 -12.12 -10.53
N PRO A 252 -17.90 -11.30 -9.74
CA PRO A 252 -16.47 -11.09 -9.91
C PRO A 252 -15.70 -12.35 -9.53
N ASP A 253 -14.53 -12.54 -10.15
CA ASP A 253 -13.60 -13.62 -9.81
C ASP A 253 -13.01 -13.41 -8.42
N ALA A 254 -12.79 -12.16 -8.02
CA ALA A 254 -12.35 -11.77 -6.69
C ALA A 254 -12.80 -10.35 -6.33
N MET A 255 -12.70 -10.02 -5.05
CA MET A 255 -13.00 -8.69 -4.53
C MET A 255 -11.81 -8.09 -3.79
N ASN A 256 -11.71 -6.77 -3.80
CA ASN A 256 -10.73 -6.03 -3.01
C ASN A 256 -11.46 -4.91 -2.27
N MET A 257 -11.19 -4.78 -0.97
CA MET A 257 -11.65 -3.64 -0.20
C MET A 257 -10.65 -2.50 -0.38
N SER A 258 -11.05 -1.42 -1.03
CA SER A 258 -10.12 -0.38 -1.49
C SER A 258 -10.36 0.94 -0.76
N PHE A 259 -10.35 0.91 0.57
CA PHE A 259 -10.36 2.09 1.43
C PHE A 259 -9.81 1.75 2.82
N ALA A 260 -9.27 2.76 3.51
CA ALA A 260 -8.74 2.59 4.85
C ALA A 260 -9.89 2.56 5.87
N PHE A 261 -10.07 1.42 6.54
CA PHE A 261 -11.14 1.28 7.53
C PHE A 261 -10.77 1.92 8.85
N THR A 262 -11.59 2.85 9.32
CA THR A 262 -11.61 3.17 10.75
C THR A 262 -12.37 2.08 11.51
N LEU A 263 -12.17 2.01 12.83
CA LEU A 263 -12.98 1.11 13.67
C LEU A 263 -14.48 1.42 13.55
N SER A 264 -14.85 2.68 13.39
CA SER A 264 -16.23 3.10 13.19
C SER A 264 -16.83 2.54 11.90
N ASP A 265 -16.04 2.51 10.82
CA ASP A 265 -16.48 1.93 9.55
C ASP A 265 -16.73 0.42 9.66
N LEU A 266 -15.81 -0.30 10.32
CA LEU A 266 -15.94 -1.74 10.58
C LEU A 266 -17.15 -2.09 11.45
N LYS A 267 -17.48 -1.21 12.41
CA LYS A 267 -18.64 -1.36 13.31
C LYS A 267 -19.95 -1.12 12.58
N ARG A 268 -20.06 -0.03 11.84
CA ARG A 268 -21.28 0.38 11.14
C ARG A 268 -21.78 -0.70 10.19
N ASP A 269 -20.88 -1.30 9.41
CA ASP A 269 -21.22 -2.22 8.32
C ASP A 269 -20.83 -3.68 8.61
N LYS A 270 -20.69 -4.03 9.91
CA LYS A 270 -20.26 -5.34 10.42
C LYS A 270 -20.90 -6.53 9.69
N ALA A 271 -22.22 -6.48 9.49
CA ALA A 271 -22.98 -7.57 8.89
C ALA A 271 -22.52 -7.87 7.45
N LEU A 272 -22.20 -6.84 6.67
CA LEU A 272 -21.69 -7.01 5.32
C LEU A 272 -20.27 -7.59 5.35
N TYR A 273 -19.37 -7.05 6.18
CA TYR A 273 -18.00 -7.57 6.28
C TYR A 273 -17.97 -9.04 6.70
N LYS A 274 -18.81 -9.45 7.67
CA LYS A 274 -18.96 -10.87 8.03
C LYS A 274 -19.38 -11.73 6.84
N LYS A 275 -20.33 -11.27 6.03
CA LYS A 275 -20.77 -12.01 4.84
C LYS A 275 -19.68 -12.09 3.77
N LEU A 276 -18.92 -11.01 3.57
CA LEU A 276 -17.77 -10.99 2.65
C LEU A 276 -16.69 -12.00 3.10
N LEU A 277 -16.34 -11.99 4.40
CA LEU A 277 -15.39 -12.94 4.99
C LEU A 277 -15.83 -14.39 4.86
N GLN A 278 -17.11 -14.66 5.09
CA GLN A 278 -17.69 -16.01 4.98
C GLN A 278 -17.85 -16.48 3.54
N SER A 279 -17.80 -15.57 2.57
CA SER A 279 -18.02 -15.89 1.17
C SER A 279 -16.88 -16.73 0.58
N LYS A 280 -17.21 -17.56 -0.39
CA LYS A 280 -16.26 -18.31 -1.23
C LYS A 280 -15.62 -17.44 -2.32
N THR A 281 -15.98 -16.16 -2.42
CA THR A 281 -15.35 -15.25 -3.38
C THR A 281 -13.98 -14.85 -2.83
N PRO A 282 -12.89 -15.13 -3.57
CA PRO A 282 -11.55 -14.75 -3.17
C PRO A 282 -11.42 -13.26 -2.87
N GLN A 283 -10.56 -12.94 -1.88
CA GLN A 283 -10.27 -11.56 -1.47
C GLN A 283 -8.83 -11.23 -1.81
N TYR A 284 -8.63 -10.14 -2.52
CA TYR A 284 -7.33 -9.49 -2.69
C TYR A 284 -7.14 -8.45 -1.57
N GLY A 285 -6.03 -8.54 -0.83
CA GLY A 285 -5.89 -7.83 0.45
C GLY A 285 -6.99 -8.26 1.43
N PRO A 286 -7.05 -9.56 1.82
CA PRO A 286 -8.10 -10.04 2.71
C PRO A 286 -7.96 -9.41 4.08
N LEU A 287 -9.06 -8.99 4.73
CA LEU A 287 -9.07 -8.23 6.01
C LEU A 287 -8.13 -8.73 7.13
N ILE A 288 -7.73 -10.00 7.11
CA ILE A 288 -6.71 -10.55 8.01
C ILE A 288 -5.34 -9.85 7.88
N THR A 289 -4.99 -9.31 6.71
CA THR A 289 -3.79 -8.48 6.50
C THR A 289 -3.81 -7.21 7.35
N GLY A 290 -5.00 -6.72 7.71
CA GLY A 290 -5.18 -5.61 8.66
C GLY A 290 -4.61 -5.89 10.05
N LEU A 291 -4.35 -7.15 10.42
CA LEU A 291 -3.66 -7.48 11.67
C LEU A 291 -2.17 -7.12 11.64
N VAL A 292 -1.58 -7.08 10.44
CA VAL A 292 -0.14 -6.86 10.22
C VAL A 292 0.18 -5.56 9.46
N ALA A 293 -0.82 -4.85 8.96
CA ALA A 293 -0.68 -3.51 8.38
C ALA A 293 -0.74 -2.42 9.46
N SER A 294 0.14 -2.49 10.48
CA SER A 294 0.18 -1.49 11.54
C SER A 294 1.59 -1.23 12.06
N LYS A 295 1.81 -0.02 12.58
CA LYS A 295 3.08 0.39 13.21
C LYS A 295 3.54 -0.54 14.34
N ALA A 296 2.62 -1.28 14.97
CA ALA A 296 2.95 -2.26 16.00
C ALA A 296 3.84 -3.41 15.47
N MET A 297 3.85 -3.66 14.16
CA MET A 297 4.73 -4.68 13.57
C MET A 297 6.21 -4.34 13.66
N LEU A 298 6.57 -3.05 13.76
CA LEU A 298 7.96 -2.64 13.95
C LEU A 298 8.55 -3.24 15.24
N ILE A 299 7.73 -3.36 16.29
CA ILE A 299 8.12 -3.99 17.56
C ILE A 299 8.40 -5.48 17.31
N LEU A 300 7.54 -6.17 16.55
CA LEU A 300 7.71 -7.59 16.25
C LEU A 300 8.92 -7.87 15.36
N PHE A 301 9.21 -7.00 14.39
CA PHE A 301 10.42 -7.11 13.57
C PHE A 301 11.70 -6.95 14.40
N SER A 302 11.62 -6.20 15.51
CA SER A 302 12.75 -6.00 16.43
C SER A 302 13.01 -7.21 17.34
N ASP A 303 12.08 -8.18 17.42
CA ASP A 303 12.23 -9.39 18.24
C ASP A 303 13.13 -10.45 17.55
N LYS A 304 14.34 -10.63 18.07
CA LYS A 304 15.33 -11.60 17.55
C LYS A 304 14.83 -13.04 17.56
N ALA A 305 14.08 -13.46 18.58
CA ALA A 305 13.57 -14.82 18.68
C ALA A 305 12.47 -15.05 17.63
N LEU A 306 11.59 -14.07 17.46
CA LEU A 306 10.53 -14.13 16.46
C LEU A 306 11.10 -14.11 15.03
N ARG A 307 12.13 -13.30 14.76
CA ARG A 307 12.87 -13.35 13.49
C ARG A 307 13.49 -14.71 13.25
N LYS A 308 14.16 -15.29 14.24
CA LYS A 308 14.72 -16.65 14.11
C LYS A 308 13.63 -17.68 13.80
N LYS A 309 12.49 -17.61 14.48
CA LYS A 309 11.34 -18.51 14.25
C LYS A 309 10.75 -18.35 12.84
N LEU A 310 10.48 -17.12 12.41
CA LEU A 310 9.73 -16.85 11.18
C LEU A 310 10.62 -16.70 9.95
N LEU A 311 11.86 -16.29 10.07
CA LEU A 311 12.79 -16.09 8.94
C LEU A 311 13.95 -17.09 8.93
N GLY A 312 14.14 -17.86 10.00
CA GLY A 312 15.27 -18.79 10.13
C GLY A 312 16.58 -18.13 10.57
N SER A 313 16.61 -16.80 10.75
CA SER A 313 17.78 -16.06 11.19
C SER A 313 17.39 -14.93 12.14
N SER A 314 18.11 -14.81 13.26
CA SER A 314 17.95 -13.69 14.19
C SER A 314 18.54 -12.38 13.66
N GLU A 315 19.40 -12.44 12.64
CA GLU A 315 20.07 -11.28 12.02
C GLU A 315 19.32 -10.73 10.81
N ALA A 316 18.33 -11.48 10.29
CA ALA A 316 17.46 -10.98 9.22
C ALA A 316 16.84 -9.63 9.63
N LEU A 317 16.64 -8.70 8.68
CA LEU A 317 16.14 -7.34 8.94
C LEU A 317 16.94 -6.44 9.91
N GLU A 318 17.98 -6.92 10.61
CA GLU A 318 18.65 -6.15 11.67
C GLU A 318 19.22 -4.82 11.21
N LYS A 319 19.70 -4.75 9.97
CA LYS A 319 20.24 -3.54 9.36
C LYS A 319 19.20 -2.70 8.61
N SER A 320 17.96 -3.17 8.51
CA SER A 320 16.90 -2.55 7.71
C SER A 320 15.74 -2.01 8.55
N ILE A 321 15.78 -2.18 9.87
CA ILE A 321 14.75 -1.70 10.78
C ILE A 321 15.38 -0.88 11.89
N LEU A 322 14.68 0.19 12.28
CA LEU A 322 14.99 0.89 13.53
C LEU A 322 14.37 0.14 14.71
N PRO A 323 15.05 0.07 15.87
CA PRO A 323 14.47 -0.51 17.07
C PRO A 323 13.15 0.17 17.43
N ALA A 324 12.12 -0.62 17.70
CA ALA A 324 10.83 -0.14 18.16
C ALA A 324 10.40 -0.89 19.44
N PHE A 325 9.76 -0.17 20.35
CA PHE A 325 9.41 -0.68 21.68
C PHE A 325 7.94 -0.44 22.01
N SER A 326 7.33 -1.37 22.74
CA SER A 326 6.03 -1.14 23.36
C SER A 326 6.17 -0.18 24.54
N LEU A 327 5.22 0.75 24.68
CA LEU A 327 5.10 1.60 25.86
C LEU A 327 4.37 0.90 27.02
N GLU A 328 3.74 -0.24 26.75
CA GLU A 328 3.00 -1.01 27.74
C GLU A 328 3.95 -1.50 28.85
N GLY A 329 3.77 -0.98 30.06
CA GLY A 329 4.55 -1.32 31.25
C GLY A 329 6.01 -0.80 31.27
N LYS A 330 6.43 0.06 30.32
CA LYS A 330 7.85 0.49 30.18
C LYS A 330 8.05 1.99 29.92
N THR A 331 7.12 2.84 30.32
CA THR A 331 7.20 4.31 30.14
C THR A 331 8.46 4.94 30.75
N GLU A 332 8.93 4.44 31.89
CA GLU A 332 10.15 4.96 32.54
C GLU A 332 11.45 4.55 31.83
N HIS A 333 11.49 3.34 31.24
CA HIS A 333 12.67 2.83 30.53
C HIS A 333 12.87 3.48 29.15
N VAL A 334 11.77 3.87 28.50
CA VAL A 334 11.81 4.63 27.24
C VAL A 334 12.26 6.07 27.49
N ARG A 335 11.84 6.69 28.60
CA ARG A 335 12.32 8.03 28.98
C ARG A 335 13.84 8.06 29.20
N SER A 336 14.42 7.03 29.83
CA SER A 336 15.87 7.00 30.09
C SER A 336 16.75 6.81 28.85
N HIS A 337 16.19 6.34 27.73
CA HIS A 337 16.93 6.05 26.49
C HIS A 337 16.81 7.14 25.41
N TYR A 338 15.91 8.10 25.58
CA TYR A 338 15.63 9.15 24.60
C TYR A 338 15.65 10.56 25.23
N HIS A 339 16.54 10.77 26.20
CA HIS A 339 16.94 12.12 26.59
C HIS A 339 17.93 12.65 25.55
N ASP A 340 17.40 13.31 24.52
CA ASP A 340 18.10 14.33 23.73
C ASP A 340 17.10 15.43 23.31
#